data_AF-A0A2W5SVY3-F1
#
_entry.id   AF-A0A2W5SVY3-F1
#
_cell.length_a   1.000
_cell.length_b   1.000
_cell.length_c   1.000
_cell.angle_alpha   90.00
_cell.angle_beta   90.00
_cell.angle_gamma   90.00
#
_symmetry.space_group_name_H-M   'P 1'
#
loop_
_entity.id
_entity.type
_entity.pdbx_description
1 polymer ?
#
loop_
_entity_poly.entity_id
_entity_poly.type
_entity_poly.pdbx_seq_one_letter_code
_entity_poly.pdbx_strand_id
1 'polypeptide(L)'
;MPYLEVVPGRGLRSSVDRFWRLESTASRAQRVLPDGCVDILVDLRTGRGRVVGAMTKPRVTPGAAASYLSVRFKPGAASRFLGVPLHELTDQIIALRDLGRFDELERARSVDELSRALLRRAEERSPRIEHAVRLLSAGHTTAAVAGSLGWSRQHLRRVFEAHVGLSPRQFACVARMQHTLISLQGSDQPLADVAAALGYADQSHLARELRLLVGVTATEVRADAGSILPIHSLYGPAGQGRMKAITANLIVDSIEQCLPFYEQKLGFERVTEVPEGDTLGFVILKRGGTQVMLQSVASVARDVPPMAKASRATLYIDVDNLEVIKKQLADWPRAIPDRTTFYGAHEVIVQDPAGNFVFFAQH
;
A
#
# COMPACT_ATOMS: atom_id res chain seq x y z
N MET A 1 11.06 -8.76 18.81
CA MET A 1 11.50 -9.10 17.44
C MET A 1 11.14 -7.93 16.55
N PRO A 2 12.05 -7.00 16.19
CA PRO A 2 11.68 -5.98 15.21
C PRO A 2 11.80 -6.58 13.82
N TYR A 3 10.68 -7.06 13.28
CA TYR A 3 10.49 -7.06 11.83
C TYR A 3 10.28 -5.60 11.43
N LEU A 4 11.16 -5.07 10.57
CA LEU A 4 11.11 -3.67 10.14
C LEU A 4 10.95 -3.63 8.63
N GLU A 5 9.93 -2.91 8.16
CA GLU A 5 9.76 -2.61 6.74
C GLU A 5 10.27 -1.20 6.42
N VAL A 6 10.92 -1.06 5.27
CA VAL A 6 11.40 0.22 4.74
C VAL A 6 10.88 0.38 3.32
N VAL A 7 10.26 1.53 3.06
CA VAL A 7 9.78 1.90 1.72
C VAL A 7 10.99 2.22 0.82
N PRO A 8 11.01 1.75 -0.44
CA PRO A 8 12.11 2.05 -1.36
C PRO A 8 12.18 3.55 -1.72
N GLY A 9 13.41 4.03 -1.93
CA GLY A 9 13.66 5.35 -2.51
C GLY A 9 13.17 5.48 -3.96
N ARG A 10 13.14 6.71 -4.48
CA ARG A 10 12.52 7.05 -5.78
C ARG A 10 12.96 6.14 -6.94
N GLY A 11 14.26 5.81 -7.04
CA GLY A 11 14.81 5.01 -8.14
C GLY A 11 14.34 3.54 -8.18
N LEU A 12 13.88 3.00 -7.05
CA LEU A 12 13.41 1.61 -6.95
C LEU A 12 11.90 1.49 -6.72
N ARG A 13 11.18 2.60 -6.50
CA ARG A 13 9.75 2.59 -6.12
C ARG A 13 8.82 1.93 -7.14
N SER A 14 9.20 1.93 -8.42
CA SER A 14 8.43 1.24 -9.48
C SER A 14 8.61 -0.28 -9.46
N SER A 15 9.72 -0.77 -8.91
CA SER A 15 10.17 -2.17 -9.01
C SER A 15 10.15 -2.91 -7.68
N VAL A 16 10.40 -2.21 -6.57
CA VAL A 16 10.43 -2.75 -5.20
C VAL A 16 9.15 -2.38 -4.49
N ASP A 17 8.56 -3.33 -3.76
CA ASP A 17 7.43 -3.08 -2.88
C ASP A 17 7.92 -2.59 -1.50
N ARG A 18 8.78 -3.41 -0.88
CA ARG A 18 9.35 -3.20 0.44
C ARG A 18 10.76 -3.77 0.52
N PHE A 19 11.61 -3.09 1.27
CA PHE A 19 12.71 -3.74 1.95
C PHE A 19 12.23 -4.16 3.33
N TRP A 20 12.74 -5.27 3.84
CA TRP A 20 12.44 -5.68 5.19
C TRP A 20 13.66 -6.29 5.86
N ARG A 21 13.74 -6.12 7.18
CA ARG A 21 14.73 -6.74 8.03
C ARG A 21 14.03 -7.58 9.07
N LEU A 22 14.53 -8.79 9.28
CA LEU A 22 14.03 -9.72 10.28
C LEU A 22 15.17 -10.11 11.21
N GLU A 23 14.99 -9.85 12.50
CA GLU A 23 15.76 -10.47 13.59
C GLU A 23 14.84 -11.39 14.37
N SER A 24 15.04 -12.70 14.21
CA SER A 24 14.28 -13.73 14.90
C SER A 24 15.18 -14.53 15.83
N THR A 25 14.80 -14.58 17.10
CA THR A 25 15.27 -15.57 18.06
C THR A 25 14.26 -16.71 18.25
N ALA A 26 13.07 -16.59 17.67
CA ALA A 26 11.96 -17.51 17.86
C ALA A 26 11.99 -18.68 16.86
N SER A 27 11.62 -19.87 17.36
CA SER A 27 11.54 -21.14 16.63
C SER A 27 10.13 -21.48 16.12
N ARG A 28 9.26 -20.48 15.91
CA ARG A 28 7.91 -20.76 15.39
C ARG A 28 7.91 -20.86 13.86
N ALA A 29 7.34 -21.94 13.34
CA ALA A 29 7.15 -22.10 11.91
C ALA A 29 6.27 -20.97 11.34
N GLN A 30 6.67 -20.45 10.18
CA GLN A 30 5.96 -19.38 9.48
C GLN A 30 5.41 -19.91 8.16
N ARG A 31 4.17 -19.53 7.86
CA ARG A 31 3.52 -19.83 6.59
C ARG A 31 3.74 -18.66 5.63
N VAL A 32 4.37 -18.96 4.50
CA VAL A 32 4.54 -18.02 3.39
C VAL A 32 3.51 -18.36 2.32
N LEU A 33 2.74 -17.37 1.90
CA LEU A 33 1.65 -17.52 0.94
C LEU A 33 2.10 -17.10 -0.46
N PRO A 34 1.50 -17.67 -1.52
CA PRO A 34 1.61 -17.14 -2.86
C PRO A 34 1.21 -15.67 -2.94
N ASP A 35 2.09 -14.83 -3.47
CA ASP A 35 1.87 -13.39 -3.60
C ASP A 35 2.30 -12.82 -4.96
N GLY A 36 2.75 -13.68 -5.87
CA GLY A 36 3.25 -13.30 -7.20
C GLY A 36 4.55 -12.48 -7.18
N CYS A 37 5.20 -12.37 -6.02
CA CYS A 37 6.45 -11.65 -5.83
C CYS A 37 7.65 -12.60 -5.96
N VAL A 38 8.81 -11.98 -6.14
CA VAL A 38 10.11 -12.63 -6.00
C VAL A 38 10.86 -11.83 -4.95
N ASP A 39 11.54 -12.53 -4.05
CA ASP A 39 12.27 -11.91 -2.95
C ASP A 39 13.76 -12.28 -3.05
N ILE A 40 14.64 -11.34 -2.70
CA ILE A 40 16.05 -11.63 -2.41
C ILE A 40 16.27 -11.49 -0.92
N LEU A 41 16.78 -12.54 -0.29
CA LEU A 41 17.11 -12.58 1.13
C LEU A 41 18.62 -12.72 1.31
N VAL A 42 19.21 -11.84 2.10
CA VAL A 42 20.62 -11.89 2.52
C VAL A 42 20.68 -12.26 3.98
N ASP A 43 21.27 -13.41 4.31
CA ASP A 43 21.56 -13.80 5.69
C ASP A 43 22.71 -12.95 6.21
N LEU A 44 22.42 -12.04 7.15
CA LEU A 44 23.39 -11.08 7.68
C LEU A 44 24.48 -11.74 8.53
N ARG A 45 24.28 -12.98 9.01
CA ARG A 45 25.29 -13.71 9.78
C ARG A 45 26.31 -14.40 8.88
N THR A 46 25.85 -14.96 7.76
CA THR A 46 26.72 -15.72 6.84
C THR A 46 27.16 -14.91 5.62
N GLY A 47 26.50 -13.78 5.35
CA GLY A 47 26.68 -13.00 4.13
C GLY A 47 26.25 -13.73 2.86
N ARG A 48 25.42 -14.78 2.95
CA ARG A 48 24.94 -15.53 1.79
C ARG A 48 23.56 -15.05 1.37
N GLY A 49 23.37 -14.89 0.07
CA GLY A 49 22.12 -14.48 -0.54
C GLY A 49 21.34 -15.64 -1.15
N ARG A 50 20.02 -15.51 -1.18
CA ARG A 50 19.10 -16.44 -1.85
C ARG A 50 18.03 -15.66 -2.58
N VAL A 51 17.55 -16.22 -3.69
CA VAL A 51 16.34 -15.79 -4.38
C VAL A 51 15.23 -16.76 -4.03
N VAL A 52 14.09 -16.22 -3.62
CA VAL A 52 12.85 -16.97 -3.44
C VAL A 52 11.94 -16.59 -4.60
N GLY A 53 11.70 -17.54 -5.50
CA GLY A 53 10.84 -17.30 -6.65
C GLY A 53 9.37 -17.27 -6.28
N ALA A 54 8.54 -16.85 -7.24
CA ALA A 54 7.10 -16.79 -7.05
C ALA A 54 6.55 -18.18 -6.74
N MET A 55 5.60 -18.23 -5.81
CA MET A 55 5.06 -19.48 -5.30
C MET A 55 3.71 -19.79 -5.93
N THR A 56 3.44 -21.06 -6.22
CA THR A 56 2.13 -21.54 -6.69
C THR A 56 1.30 -22.16 -5.56
N LYS A 57 1.94 -22.44 -4.41
CA LYS A 57 1.37 -23.11 -3.24
C LYS A 57 1.96 -22.51 -1.96
N PRO A 58 1.27 -22.60 -0.81
CA PRO A 58 1.82 -22.11 0.45
C PRO A 58 3.02 -22.96 0.87
N ARG A 59 3.97 -22.35 1.56
CA ARG A 59 5.15 -23.02 2.11
C ARG A 59 5.24 -22.74 3.60
N VAL A 60 5.49 -23.78 4.38
CA VAL A 60 5.78 -23.64 5.81
C VAL A 60 7.30 -23.68 5.98
N THR A 61 7.86 -22.60 6.50
CA THR A 61 9.28 -22.49 6.82
C THR A 61 9.43 -22.74 8.33
N PRO A 62 10.25 -23.72 8.75
CA PRO A 62 10.52 -23.94 10.16
C PRO A 62 11.08 -22.68 10.83
N GLY A 63 10.67 -22.41 12.07
CA GLY A 63 11.21 -21.29 12.81
C GLY A 63 12.65 -21.59 13.23
N ALA A 64 13.56 -20.70 12.86
CA ALA A 64 14.95 -20.78 13.24
C ALA A 64 15.46 -19.39 13.59
N ALA A 65 16.54 -19.34 14.39
CA ALA A 65 17.25 -18.10 14.62
C ALA A 65 17.75 -17.55 13.27
N ALA A 66 17.35 -16.33 12.96
CA ALA A 66 17.52 -15.75 11.64
C ALA A 66 17.78 -14.25 11.73
N SER A 67 18.74 -13.77 10.94
CA SER A 67 19.01 -12.35 10.72
C SER A 67 19.06 -12.13 9.22
N TYR A 68 18.01 -11.54 8.67
CA TYR A 68 17.86 -11.31 7.23
C TYR A 68 17.70 -9.83 6.90
N LEU A 69 18.37 -9.39 5.85
CA LEU A 69 18.02 -8.21 5.08
C LEU A 69 17.45 -8.67 3.75
N SER A 70 16.28 -8.15 3.38
CA SER A 70 15.57 -8.63 2.20
C SER A 70 14.93 -7.51 1.40
N VAL A 71 14.70 -7.80 0.12
CA VAL A 71 13.92 -6.99 -0.80
C VAL A 71 12.81 -7.85 -1.40
N ARG A 72 11.59 -7.32 -1.37
CA ARG A 72 10.44 -7.85 -2.10
C ARG A 72 10.23 -7.04 -3.37
N PHE A 73 10.31 -7.70 -4.52
CA PHE A 73 10.00 -7.08 -5.79
C PHE A 73 8.51 -7.11 -6.05
N LYS A 74 7.98 -6.05 -6.68
CA LYS A 74 6.63 -6.08 -7.23
C LYS A 74 6.52 -7.17 -8.30
N PRO A 75 5.34 -7.76 -8.52
CA PRO A 75 5.18 -8.77 -9.55
C PRO A 75 5.72 -8.30 -10.91
N GLY A 76 6.52 -9.14 -11.54
CA GLY A 76 7.17 -8.84 -12.82
C GLY A 76 8.48 -8.05 -12.73
N ALA A 77 8.80 -7.42 -11.59
CA ALA A 77 9.89 -6.46 -11.51
C ALA A 77 11.26 -7.08 -11.23
N ALA A 78 11.32 -8.26 -10.64
CA ALA A 78 12.60 -8.92 -10.32
C ALA A 78 13.42 -9.29 -11.58
N SER A 79 12.75 -9.52 -12.71
CA SER A 79 13.38 -9.81 -14.01
C SER A 79 14.41 -8.75 -14.41
N ARG A 80 14.17 -7.49 -14.01
CA ARG A 80 15.04 -6.33 -14.21
C ARG A 80 16.42 -6.46 -13.55
N PHE A 81 16.57 -7.32 -12.53
CA PHE A 81 17.78 -7.38 -11.69
C PHE A 81 18.48 -8.73 -11.71
N LEU A 82 17.74 -9.79 -12.03
CA LEU A 82 18.19 -11.18 -11.89
C LEU A 82 18.82 -11.74 -13.17
N GLY A 83 18.47 -11.21 -14.35
CA GLY A 83 19.06 -11.66 -15.63
C GLY A 83 18.67 -13.08 -16.05
N VAL A 84 17.66 -13.67 -15.42
CA VAL A 84 17.12 -15.00 -15.76
C VAL A 84 15.60 -14.93 -15.93
N PRO A 85 15.00 -15.80 -16.77
CA PRO A 85 13.55 -15.94 -16.83
C PRO A 85 12.99 -16.37 -15.47
N LEU A 86 12.04 -15.62 -14.92
CA LEU A 86 11.56 -15.86 -13.56
C LEU A 86 10.79 -17.18 -13.40
N HIS A 87 10.30 -17.79 -14.49
CA HIS A 87 9.63 -19.08 -14.43
C HIS A 87 10.59 -20.23 -14.06
N GLU A 88 11.90 -20.03 -14.23
CA GLU A 88 12.92 -20.98 -13.77
C GLU A 88 13.06 -20.96 -12.23
N LEU A 89 12.61 -19.88 -11.58
CA LEU A 89 12.68 -19.69 -10.13
C LEU A 89 11.40 -20.13 -9.41
N THR A 90 10.32 -20.39 -10.14
CA THR A 90 8.99 -20.67 -9.57
C THR A 90 9.01 -21.87 -8.63
N ASP A 91 8.48 -21.69 -7.43
CA ASP A 91 8.51 -22.65 -6.32
C ASP A 91 9.92 -23.06 -5.85
N GLN A 92 10.98 -22.33 -6.24
CA GLN A 92 12.36 -22.59 -5.86
C GLN A 92 12.94 -21.56 -4.88
N ILE A 93 13.95 -22.01 -4.12
CA ILE A 93 14.86 -21.14 -3.37
C ILE A 93 16.27 -21.44 -3.86
N ILE A 94 16.86 -20.49 -4.59
CA ILE A 94 18.15 -20.67 -5.26
C ILE A 94 19.18 -19.79 -4.57
N ALA A 95 20.43 -20.26 -4.42
CA ALA A 95 21.47 -19.37 -3.92
C ALA A 95 21.79 -18.31 -4.97
N LEU A 96 21.96 -17.05 -4.55
CA LEU A 96 22.19 -15.95 -5.48
C LEU A 96 23.42 -16.19 -6.38
N ARG A 97 24.51 -16.71 -5.80
CA ARG A 97 25.73 -17.09 -6.52
C ARG A 97 25.52 -18.10 -7.67
N ASP A 98 24.47 -18.92 -7.62
CA ASP A 98 24.20 -19.94 -8.64
C ASP A 98 23.51 -19.31 -9.87
N LEU A 99 22.96 -18.09 -9.73
CA LEU A 99 22.35 -17.32 -10.82
C LEU A 99 23.37 -16.40 -11.54
N GLY A 100 24.55 -16.21 -10.95
CA GLY A 100 25.59 -15.34 -11.51
C GLY A 100 26.32 -14.51 -10.46
N ARG A 101 26.86 -13.35 -10.88
CA ARG A 101 27.64 -12.46 -10.01
C ARG A 101 26.73 -11.52 -9.23
N PHE A 102 26.50 -11.83 -7.97
CA PHE A 102 25.63 -11.06 -7.06
C PHE A 102 26.32 -10.66 -5.75
N ASP A 103 27.66 -10.71 -5.71
CA ASP A 103 28.43 -10.49 -4.49
C ASP A 103 28.11 -9.16 -3.78
N GLU A 104 27.80 -8.11 -4.55
CA GLU A 104 27.44 -6.80 -4.01
C GLU A 104 26.12 -6.80 -3.24
N LEU A 105 25.15 -7.63 -3.64
CA LEU A 105 23.91 -7.84 -2.88
C LEU A 105 24.21 -8.66 -1.62
N GLU A 106 24.99 -9.73 -1.75
CA GLU A 106 25.37 -10.61 -0.64
C GLU A 106 26.20 -9.92 0.45
N ARG A 107 26.99 -8.91 0.07
CA ARG A 107 27.77 -8.07 0.99
C ARG A 107 26.96 -6.96 1.66
N ALA A 108 25.76 -6.63 1.17
CA ALA A 108 24.95 -5.56 1.75
C ALA A 108 24.55 -5.87 3.20
N ARG A 109 24.68 -4.87 4.08
CA ARG A 109 24.32 -4.93 5.50
C ARG A 109 23.25 -3.91 5.89
N SER A 110 22.93 -2.98 4.98
CA SER A 110 21.88 -1.98 5.15
C SER A 110 20.97 -1.90 3.91
N VAL A 111 19.76 -1.36 4.10
CA VAL A 111 18.81 -1.10 3.01
C VAL A 111 19.42 -0.18 1.95
N ASP A 112 20.23 0.80 2.35
CA ASP A 112 20.89 1.74 1.43
C ASP A 112 21.94 1.05 0.57
N GLU A 113 22.75 0.17 1.16
CA GLU A 113 23.73 -0.64 0.41
C GLU A 113 23.04 -1.58 -0.57
N LEU A 114 22.00 -2.28 -0.13
CA LEU A 114 21.22 -3.17 -0.98
C LEU A 114 20.54 -2.40 -2.11
N SER A 115 19.98 -1.22 -1.82
CA SER A 115 19.37 -0.34 -2.81
C SER A 115 20.38 0.12 -3.88
N ARG A 116 21.58 0.55 -3.46
CA ARG A 116 22.64 0.95 -4.40
C ARG A 116 23.09 -0.22 -5.28
N ALA A 117 23.24 -1.41 -4.70
CA ALA A 117 23.60 -2.60 -5.45
C ALA A 117 22.51 -3.01 -6.45
N LEU A 118 21.23 -2.95 -6.08
CA LEU A 118 20.12 -3.17 -7.02
C LEU A 118 20.09 -2.15 -8.16
N LEU A 119 20.28 -0.86 -7.85
CA LEU A 119 20.29 0.20 -8.87
C LEU A 119 21.39 0.01 -9.92
N ARG A 120 22.57 -0.48 -9.53
CA ARG A 120 23.67 -0.77 -10.47
C ARG A 120 23.36 -1.90 -11.45
N ARG A 121 22.45 -2.80 -11.08
CA ARG A 121 22.06 -3.97 -11.88
C ARG A 121 20.80 -3.75 -12.71
N ALA A 122 20.15 -2.60 -12.53
CA ALA A 122 18.78 -2.44 -12.96
C ALA A 122 18.71 -2.23 -14.48
N GLU A 123 18.15 -3.21 -15.20
CA GLU A 123 17.90 -3.12 -16.64
C GLU A 123 16.62 -2.32 -16.97
N GLU A 124 16.23 -2.24 -18.24
CA GLU A 124 14.94 -1.65 -18.62
C GLU A 124 13.77 -2.60 -18.31
N ARG A 125 12.69 -2.05 -17.73
CA ARG A 125 11.47 -2.82 -17.46
C ARG A 125 10.49 -2.63 -18.61
N SER A 126 9.94 -3.73 -19.13
CA SER A 126 8.88 -3.68 -20.14
C SER A 126 7.59 -3.03 -19.58
N PRO A 127 7.15 -1.86 -20.09
CA PRO A 127 5.91 -1.22 -19.64
C PRO A 127 4.67 -2.06 -19.92
N ARG A 128 4.72 -2.90 -20.97
CA ARG A 128 3.62 -3.81 -21.34
C ARG A 128 3.40 -4.89 -20.28
N ILE A 129 4.46 -5.39 -19.66
CA ILE A 129 4.34 -6.38 -18.58
C ILE A 129 3.82 -5.73 -17.31
N GLU A 130 4.27 -4.53 -16.98
CA GLU A 130 3.71 -3.78 -15.86
C GLU A 130 2.21 -3.52 -16.04
N HIS A 131 1.79 -3.18 -17.26
CA HIS A 131 0.37 -3.03 -17.59
C HIS A 131 -0.39 -4.36 -17.47
N ALA A 132 0.16 -5.47 -17.99
CA ALA A 132 -0.44 -6.80 -17.87
C ALA A 132 -0.65 -7.23 -16.42
N VAL A 133 0.37 -7.05 -15.57
CA VAL A 133 0.30 -7.31 -14.12
C VAL A 133 -0.83 -6.51 -13.50
N ARG A 134 -0.90 -5.20 -13.77
CA ARG A 134 -1.94 -4.32 -13.23
C ARG A 134 -3.35 -4.77 -13.60
N LEU A 135 -3.58 -5.10 -14.86
CA LEU A 135 -4.89 -5.55 -15.33
C LEU A 135 -5.29 -6.90 -14.73
N LEU A 136 -4.36 -7.86 -14.65
CA LEU A 136 -4.64 -9.17 -14.04
C LEU A 136 -4.87 -9.04 -12.53
N SER A 137 -4.10 -8.19 -11.84
CA SER A 137 -4.35 -7.86 -10.43
C SER A 137 -5.74 -7.28 -10.24
N ALA A 138 -6.20 -6.40 -11.14
CA ALA A 138 -7.55 -5.83 -11.12
C ALA A 138 -8.67 -6.81 -11.55
N GLY A 139 -8.36 -8.09 -11.83
CA GLY A 139 -9.35 -9.12 -12.14
C GLY A 139 -9.75 -9.22 -13.61
N HIS A 140 -9.08 -8.53 -14.53
CA HIS A 140 -9.34 -8.69 -15.97
C HIS A 140 -8.97 -10.10 -16.46
N THR A 141 -9.73 -10.61 -17.44
CA THR A 141 -9.45 -11.92 -18.03
C THR A 141 -8.17 -11.91 -18.86
N THR A 142 -7.50 -13.05 -18.95
CA THR A 142 -6.28 -13.20 -19.77
C THR A 142 -6.52 -12.86 -21.24
N ALA A 143 -7.73 -13.10 -21.76
CA ALA A 143 -8.11 -12.73 -23.11
C ALA A 143 -8.21 -11.21 -23.29
N ALA A 144 -8.84 -10.50 -22.33
CA ALA A 144 -8.94 -9.04 -22.35
C ALA A 144 -7.55 -8.39 -22.28
N VAL A 145 -6.68 -8.90 -21.41
CA VAL A 145 -5.30 -8.41 -21.26
C VAL A 145 -4.47 -8.65 -22.52
N ALA A 146 -4.61 -9.82 -23.16
CA ALA A 146 -3.93 -10.09 -24.42
C ALA A 146 -4.40 -9.11 -25.53
N GLY A 147 -5.72 -8.89 -25.62
CA GLY A 147 -6.32 -7.95 -26.57
C GLY A 147 -5.85 -6.51 -26.37
N SER A 148 -5.80 -6.01 -25.12
CA SER A 148 -5.36 -4.64 -24.83
C SER A 148 -3.89 -4.38 -25.19
N LEU A 149 -3.06 -5.43 -25.22
CA LEU A 149 -1.65 -5.38 -25.58
C LEU A 149 -1.37 -5.65 -27.06
N GLY A 150 -2.39 -6.00 -27.85
CA GLY A 150 -2.22 -6.45 -29.24
C GLY A 150 -1.47 -7.78 -29.35
N TRP A 151 -1.57 -8.64 -28.34
CA TRP A 151 -0.87 -9.93 -28.26
C TRP A 151 -1.81 -11.11 -28.44
N SER A 152 -1.28 -12.23 -28.95
CA SER A 152 -1.96 -13.52 -28.82
C SER A 152 -1.89 -14.02 -27.37
N ARG A 153 -2.84 -14.87 -26.96
CA ARG A 153 -2.82 -15.49 -25.61
C ARG A 153 -1.55 -16.31 -25.35
N GLN A 154 -1.03 -16.97 -26.39
CA GLN A 154 0.22 -17.74 -26.30
C GLN A 154 1.44 -16.83 -26.11
N HIS A 155 1.48 -15.70 -26.82
CA HIS A 155 2.55 -14.72 -26.65
C HIS A 155 2.49 -14.08 -25.25
N LEU A 156 1.30 -13.65 -24.80
CA LEU A 156 1.10 -13.15 -23.44
C LEU A 156 1.61 -14.16 -22.41
N ARG A 157 1.19 -15.43 -22.51
CA ARG A 157 1.63 -16.48 -21.59
C ARG A 157 3.15 -16.57 -21.51
N ARG A 158 3.82 -16.74 -22.66
CA ARG A 158 5.27 -16.90 -22.74
C ARG A 158 6.03 -15.72 -22.12
N VAL A 159 5.67 -14.49 -22.49
CA VAL A 159 6.38 -13.30 -21.99
C VAL A 159 6.07 -13.06 -20.51
N PHE A 160 4.83 -13.28 -20.09
CA PHE A 160 4.41 -13.09 -18.70
C PHE A 160 5.08 -14.10 -17.77
N GLU A 161 5.15 -15.38 -18.13
CA GLU A 161 5.88 -16.40 -17.37
C GLU A 161 7.36 -16.04 -17.23
N ALA A 162 8.01 -15.59 -18.31
CA ALA A 162 9.41 -15.17 -18.26
C ALA A 162 9.67 -13.97 -17.33
N HIS A 163 8.72 -13.03 -17.20
CA HIS A 163 8.94 -11.82 -16.40
C HIS A 163 8.37 -11.90 -14.99
N VAL A 164 7.32 -12.69 -14.76
CA VAL A 164 6.57 -12.75 -13.49
C VAL A 164 6.78 -14.08 -12.77
N GLY A 165 7.19 -15.14 -13.48
CA GLY A 165 7.39 -16.49 -12.96
C GLY A 165 6.14 -17.36 -12.98
N LEU A 166 4.96 -16.74 -12.93
CA LEU A 166 3.67 -17.43 -12.99
C LEU A 166 3.04 -17.27 -14.37
N SER A 167 2.22 -18.23 -14.79
CA SER A 167 1.33 -18.02 -15.93
C SER A 167 0.30 -16.93 -15.63
N PRO A 168 -0.26 -16.22 -16.64
CA PRO A 168 -1.30 -15.22 -16.42
C PRO A 168 -2.49 -15.75 -15.60
N ARG A 169 -2.86 -17.03 -15.79
CA ARG A 169 -3.94 -17.68 -15.06
C ARG A 169 -3.57 -17.93 -13.60
N GLN A 170 -2.36 -18.42 -13.33
CA GLN A 170 -1.88 -18.64 -11.96
C GLN A 170 -1.76 -17.30 -11.22
N PHE A 171 -1.23 -16.27 -11.87
CA PHE A 171 -1.13 -14.94 -11.27
C PHE A 171 -2.51 -14.35 -10.94
N ALA A 172 -3.49 -14.44 -11.86
CA ALA A 172 -4.85 -13.98 -11.58
C ALA A 172 -5.50 -14.75 -10.41
N CYS A 173 -5.22 -16.04 -10.27
CA CYS A 173 -5.64 -16.85 -9.13
C CYS A 173 -5.02 -16.35 -7.82
N VAL A 174 -3.72 -16.08 -7.81
CA VAL A 174 -3.01 -15.52 -6.65
C VAL A 174 -3.55 -14.12 -6.29
N ALA A 175 -3.73 -13.24 -7.27
CA ALA A 175 -4.27 -11.90 -7.03
C ALA A 175 -5.69 -11.94 -6.44
N ARG A 176 -6.56 -12.80 -6.99
CA ARG A 176 -7.91 -13.00 -6.46
C ARG A 176 -7.91 -13.59 -5.05
N MET A 177 -7.00 -14.51 -4.76
CA MET A 177 -6.80 -15.04 -3.41
C MET A 177 -6.36 -13.94 -2.44
N GLN A 178 -5.42 -13.09 -2.83
CA GLN A 178 -4.98 -11.95 -2.01
C GLN A 178 -6.13 -10.97 -1.74
N HIS A 179 -6.95 -10.64 -2.75
CA HIS A 179 -8.18 -9.86 -2.55
C HIS A 179 -9.15 -10.56 -1.60
N THR A 180 -9.31 -11.87 -1.70
CA THR A 180 -10.17 -12.65 -0.81
C THR A 180 -9.70 -12.53 0.63
N LEU A 181 -8.40 -12.71 0.89
CA LEU A 181 -7.84 -12.54 2.23
C LEU A 181 -8.11 -11.13 2.77
N ILE A 182 -7.92 -10.09 1.95
CA ILE A 182 -8.21 -8.70 2.33
C ILE A 182 -9.70 -8.52 2.67
N SER A 183 -10.61 -9.05 1.86
CA SER A 183 -12.05 -8.96 2.10
C SER A 183 -12.53 -9.71 3.34
N LEU A 184 -11.81 -10.76 3.76
CA LEU A 184 -12.14 -11.55 4.94
C LEU A 184 -11.58 -10.97 6.26
N GLN A 185 -10.55 -10.13 6.19
CA GLN A 185 -9.93 -9.55 7.38
C GLN A 185 -10.91 -8.60 8.10
N GLY A 186 -11.24 -8.92 9.36
CA GLY A 186 -12.13 -8.11 10.20
C GLY A 186 -13.56 -7.98 9.66
N SER A 187 -13.98 -8.90 8.79
CA SER A 187 -15.28 -8.86 8.10
C SER A 187 -16.05 -10.16 8.26
N ASP A 188 -17.32 -10.02 8.64
CA ASP A 188 -18.29 -11.13 8.75
C ASP A 188 -19.14 -11.32 7.48
N GLN A 189 -18.79 -10.65 6.37
CA GLN A 189 -19.54 -10.74 5.11
C GLN A 189 -19.78 -12.19 4.66
N PRO A 190 -20.98 -12.58 4.21
CA PRO A 190 -21.22 -13.93 3.72
C PRO A 190 -20.23 -14.33 2.61
N LEU A 191 -19.68 -15.56 2.68
CA LEU A 191 -18.68 -16.02 1.72
C LEU A 191 -19.21 -16.10 0.29
N ALA A 192 -20.51 -16.27 0.11
CA ALA A 192 -21.17 -16.21 -1.19
C ALA A 192 -21.07 -14.82 -1.82
N ASP A 193 -21.20 -13.75 -1.02
CA ASP A 193 -21.09 -12.37 -1.50
C ASP A 193 -19.65 -12.02 -1.86
N VAL A 194 -18.69 -12.46 -1.03
CA VAL A 194 -17.24 -12.33 -1.33
C VAL A 194 -16.90 -13.07 -2.62
N ALA A 195 -17.44 -14.29 -2.80
CA ALA A 195 -17.26 -15.08 -4.00
C ALA A 195 -17.78 -14.35 -5.25
N ALA A 196 -19.01 -13.85 -5.20
CA ALA A 196 -19.62 -13.11 -6.30
C ALA A 196 -18.83 -11.82 -6.63
N ALA A 197 -18.45 -11.04 -5.62
CA ALA A 197 -17.72 -9.78 -5.79
C ALA A 197 -16.33 -9.96 -6.43
N LEU A 198 -15.64 -11.07 -6.11
CA LEU A 198 -14.28 -11.34 -6.59
C LEU A 198 -14.21 -12.25 -7.82
N GLY A 199 -15.35 -12.55 -8.43
CA GLY A 199 -15.43 -13.31 -9.68
C GLY A 199 -15.19 -14.82 -9.52
N TYR A 200 -15.49 -15.38 -8.35
CA TYR A 200 -15.63 -16.82 -8.18
C TYR A 200 -16.98 -17.29 -8.73
N ALA A 201 -17.03 -18.49 -9.30
CA ALA A 201 -18.28 -19.11 -9.73
C ALA A 201 -19.30 -19.29 -8.58
N ASP A 202 -18.82 -19.66 -7.39
CA ASP A 202 -19.62 -19.88 -6.19
C ASP A 202 -18.71 -19.93 -4.93
N GLN A 203 -19.33 -20.02 -3.75
CA GLN A 203 -18.62 -20.18 -2.47
C GLN A 203 -17.74 -21.44 -2.41
N SER A 204 -18.14 -22.53 -3.07
CA SER A 204 -17.37 -23.79 -3.10
C SER A 204 -16.11 -23.67 -3.96
N HIS A 205 -16.13 -22.86 -5.02
CA HIS A 205 -14.97 -22.49 -5.80
C HIS A 205 -13.99 -21.66 -4.97
N LEU A 206 -14.46 -20.64 -4.26
CA LEU A 206 -13.66 -19.85 -3.32
C LEU A 206 -13.01 -20.75 -2.26
N ALA A 207 -13.79 -21.62 -1.61
CA ALA A 207 -13.29 -22.49 -0.55
C ALA A 207 -12.20 -23.46 -1.04
N ARG A 208 -12.36 -24.03 -2.25
CA ARG A 208 -11.35 -24.90 -2.87
C ARG A 208 -10.06 -24.14 -3.19
N GLU A 209 -10.17 -22.93 -3.72
CA GLU A 209 -9.02 -22.11 -4.07
C GLU A 209 -8.24 -21.64 -2.82
N LEU A 210 -8.93 -21.22 -1.75
CA LEU A 210 -8.30 -20.88 -0.47
C LEU A 210 -7.58 -22.08 0.14
N ARG A 211 -8.18 -23.27 0.14
CA ARG A 211 -7.51 -24.49 0.62
C ARG A 211 -6.26 -24.80 -0.20
N LEU A 212 -6.29 -24.59 -1.50
CA LEU A 212 -5.14 -24.83 -2.38
C LEU A 212 -3.99 -23.83 -2.15
N LEU A 213 -4.31 -22.54 -2.05
CA LEU A 213 -3.30 -21.47 -2.04
C LEU A 213 -2.89 -21.01 -0.65
N VAL A 214 -3.74 -21.20 0.36
CA VAL A 214 -3.50 -20.80 1.74
C VAL A 214 -3.27 -22.03 2.64
N GLY A 215 -3.89 -23.15 2.29
CA GLY A 215 -3.81 -24.40 3.06
C GLY A 215 -4.79 -24.49 4.22
N VAL A 216 -5.71 -23.52 4.35
CA VAL A 216 -6.73 -23.45 5.39
C VAL A 216 -8.06 -22.97 4.80
N THR A 217 -9.12 -23.03 5.59
CA THR A 217 -10.48 -22.58 5.25
C THR A 217 -10.67 -21.08 5.48
N ALA A 218 -11.71 -20.50 4.86
CA ALA A 218 -12.07 -19.09 5.09
C ALA A 218 -12.42 -18.79 6.56
N THR A 219 -13.01 -19.76 7.28
CA THR A 219 -13.31 -19.63 8.70
C THR A 219 -12.03 -19.54 9.54
N GLU A 220 -11.03 -20.37 9.23
CA GLU A 220 -9.72 -20.32 9.89
C GLU A 220 -8.97 -19.03 9.55
N VAL A 221 -9.07 -18.52 8.31
CA VAL A 221 -8.51 -17.20 7.94
C VAL A 221 -9.10 -16.08 8.81
N ARG A 222 -10.42 -16.11 9.08
CA ARG A 222 -11.06 -15.13 9.97
C ARG A 222 -10.60 -15.25 11.42
N ALA A 223 -10.47 -16.48 11.90
CA ALA A 223 -10.05 -16.74 13.28
C ALA A 223 -8.56 -16.44 13.51
N ASP A 224 -7.72 -16.53 12.48
CA ASP A 224 -6.27 -16.35 12.54
C ASP A 224 -5.79 -15.14 11.73
N ALA A 225 -6.40 -13.98 12.00
CA ALA A 225 -6.08 -12.71 11.34
C ALA A 225 -4.63 -12.23 11.57
N GLY A 226 -3.91 -12.84 12.53
CA GLY A 226 -2.54 -12.46 12.88
C GLY A 226 -1.44 -13.25 12.16
N SER A 227 -1.72 -14.46 11.63
CA SER A 227 -0.69 -15.29 10.97
C SER A 227 -0.83 -15.38 9.44
N ILE A 228 -2.01 -15.02 8.91
CA ILE A 228 -2.34 -15.02 7.48
C ILE A 228 -2.57 -13.58 7.06
N LEU A 229 -1.49 -12.90 6.66
CA LEU A 229 -1.54 -11.51 6.25
C LEU A 229 -1.43 -11.39 4.72
N PRO A 230 -2.41 -10.76 4.05
CA PRO A 230 -2.29 -10.42 2.64
C PRO A 230 -1.32 -9.26 2.44
N ILE A 231 -0.83 -9.11 1.21
CA ILE A 231 0.02 -7.97 0.84
C ILE A 231 -0.85 -6.78 0.42
N HIS A 232 -1.29 -6.02 1.41
CA HIS A 232 -2.11 -4.81 1.22
C HIS A 232 -1.44 -3.77 0.31
N SER A 233 -0.11 -3.65 0.32
CA SER A 233 0.62 -2.72 -0.54
C SER A 233 0.49 -3.00 -2.04
N LEU A 234 0.13 -4.23 -2.41
CA LEU A 234 0.03 -4.68 -3.80
C LEU A 234 -1.40 -5.00 -4.25
N TYR A 235 -2.19 -5.56 -3.34
CA TYR A 235 -3.52 -6.11 -3.62
C TYR A 235 -4.63 -5.46 -2.80
N GLY A 236 -4.28 -4.59 -1.85
CA GLY A 236 -5.27 -3.76 -1.16
C GLY A 236 -6.12 -3.01 -2.19
N PRO A 237 -7.41 -2.74 -1.91
CA PRO A 237 -8.08 -1.67 -2.63
C PRO A 237 -7.15 -0.45 -2.58
N ALA A 238 -7.02 0.29 -3.68
CA ALA A 238 -6.11 1.43 -3.78
C ALA A 238 -6.34 2.55 -2.74
N GLY A 239 -7.26 2.36 -1.78
CA GLY A 239 -7.42 3.14 -0.57
C GLY A 239 -7.60 2.28 0.69
N GLN A 240 -6.52 2.06 1.45
CA GLN A 240 -6.52 2.60 2.81
C GLN A 240 -6.87 4.07 2.62
N GLY A 241 -8.13 4.48 2.87
CA GLY A 241 -8.72 5.78 2.46
C GLY A 241 -7.64 6.78 2.05
N ARG A 242 -7.29 6.79 0.75
CA ARG A 242 -5.99 7.34 0.34
C ARG A 242 -6.03 8.82 0.67
N MET A 243 -5.08 9.26 1.49
CA MET A 243 -4.89 10.67 1.78
C MET A 243 -4.49 11.34 0.46
N LYS A 244 -5.39 12.14 -0.10
CA LYS A 244 -5.16 12.90 -1.33
C LYS A 244 -4.18 14.04 -1.08
N ALA A 245 -4.35 14.72 0.05
CA ALA A 245 -3.52 15.83 0.49
C ALA A 245 -3.60 15.99 2.01
N ILE A 246 -2.55 16.56 2.61
CA ILE A 246 -2.54 17.05 3.99
C ILE A 246 -2.16 18.53 3.97
N THR A 247 -2.98 19.36 4.60
CA THR A 247 -2.84 20.81 4.62
C THR A 247 -2.88 21.30 6.06
N ALA A 248 -1.95 22.20 6.41
CA ALA A 248 -2.03 22.90 7.70
C ALA A 248 -3.11 23.97 7.64
N ASN A 249 -3.99 23.99 8.65
CA ASN A 249 -4.97 25.06 8.86
C ASN A 249 -4.53 25.91 10.05
N LEU A 250 -4.14 27.16 9.78
CA LEU A 250 -3.64 28.08 10.78
C LEU A 250 -4.80 28.90 11.35
N ILE A 251 -4.91 28.90 12.67
CA ILE A 251 -5.97 29.60 13.39
C ILE A 251 -5.46 31.00 13.74
N VAL A 252 -6.09 32.02 13.16
CA VAL A 252 -5.63 33.41 13.22
C VAL A 252 -6.73 34.33 13.76
N ASP A 253 -6.34 35.45 14.37
CA ASP A 253 -7.31 36.41 14.91
C ASP A 253 -8.02 37.19 13.77
N SER A 254 -7.32 37.48 12.67
CA SER A 254 -7.86 38.05 11.43
C SER A 254 -7.16 37.47 10.21
N ILE A 255 -7.95 36.93 9.28
CA ILE A 255 -7.44 36.39 8.01
C ILE A 255 -6.91 37.53 7.14
N GLU A 256 -7.65 38.63 7.08
CA GLU A 256 -7.37 39.82 6.28
C GLU A 256 -5.99 40.40 6.57
N GLN A 257 -5.57 40.40 7.84
CA GLN A 257 -4.23 40.86 8.22
C GLN A 257 -3.11 39.94 7.73
N CYS A 258 -3.39 38.65 7.55
CA CYS A 258 -2.43 37.66 7.05
C CYS A 258 -2.33 37.65 5.52
N LEU A 259 -3.40 38.00 4.80
CA LEU A 259 -3.48 37.90 3.35
C LEU A 259 -2.35 38.63 2.60
N PRO A 260 -1.96 39.88 2.94
CA PRO A 260 -0.85 40.55 2.27
C PRO A 260 0.47 39.78 2.32
N PHE A 261 0.74 39.06 3.41
CA PHE A 261 1.94 38.22 3.51
C PHE A 261 1.88 37.04 2.54
N TYR A 262 0.79 36.29 2.52
CA TYR A 262 0.68 35.11 1.66
C TYR A 262 0.55 35.48 0.19
N GLU A 263 -0.26 36.47 -0.16
CA GLU A 263 -0.53 36.82 -1.55
C GLU A 263 0.59 37.67 -2.14
N GLN A 264 0.94 38.77 -1.48
CA GLN A 264 1.85 39.75 -2.07
C GLN A 264 3.32 39.38 -1.84
N LYS A 265 3.67 38.79 -0.68
CA LYS A 265 5.07 38.41 -0.40
C LYS A 265 5.39 36.99 -0.85
N LEU A 266 4.47 36.05 -0.64
CA LEU A 266 4.70 34.64 -0.96
C LEU A 266 4.05 34.18 -2.27
N GLY A 267 3.23 35.00 -2.94
CA GLY A 267 2.65 34.67 -4.25
C GLY A 267 1.62 33.54 -4.21
N PHE A 268 0.88 33.39 -3.11
CA PHE A 268 -0.25 32.48 -3.03
C PHE A 268 -1.51 33.12 -3.61
N GLU A 269 -2.37 32.29 -4.19
CA GLU A 269 -3.69 32.69 -4.69
C GLU A 269 -4.78 32.11 -3.80
N ARG A 270 -5.85 32.88 -3.57
CA ARG A 270 -7.05 32.37 -2.91
C ARG A 270 -7.85 31.53 -3.88
N VAL A 271 -8.14 30.31 -3.48
CA VAL A 271 -8.93 29.37 -4.28
C VAL A 271 -10.28 29.05 -3.66
N THR A 272 -10.49 29.42 -2.40
CA THR A 272 -11.75 29.25 -1.68
C THR A 272 -11.82 30.29 -0.57
N GLU A 273 -12.97 30.93 -0.42
CA GLU A 273 -13.24 31.90 0.64
C GLU A 273 -14.62 31.61 1.24
N VAL A 274 -14.70 31.72 2.56
CA VAL A 274 -15.95 31.60 3.32
C VAL A 274 -16.13 32.89 4.10
N PRO A 275 -17.06 33.76 3.69
CA PRO A 275 -17.37 34.99 4.42
C PRO A 275 -18.20 34.69 5.68
N GLU A 276 -17.95 35.46 6.74
CA GLU A 276 -18.72 35.50 7.98
C GLU A 276 -19.13 36.94 8.27
N GLY A 277 -20.24 37.38 7.67
CA GLY A 277 -20.66 38.78 7.74
C GLY A 277 -19.71 39.66 6.92
N ASP A 278 -19.11 40.66 7.57
CA ASP A 278 -18.19 41.62 6.94
C ASP A 278 -16.72 41.16 6.94
N THR A 279 -16.42 39.98 7.50
CA THR A 279 -15.05 39.41 7.56
C THR A 279 -14.99 38.00 6.96
N LEU A 280 -13.79 37.44 6.85
CA LEU A 280 -13.55 36.09 6.37
C LEU A 280 -13.45 35.11 7.56
N GLY A 281 -14.24 34.03 7.49
CA GLY A 281 -14.18 32.92 8.43
C GLY A 281 -13.12 31.89 8.07
N PHE A 282 -12.95 31.60 6.77
CA PHE A 282 -12.02 30.58 6.28
C PHE A 282 -11.53 30.89 4.86
N VAL A 283 -10.26 30.62 4.58
CA VAL A 283 -9.65 30.76 3.24
C VAL A 283 -8.71 29.61 2.95
N ILE A 284 -8.76 29.10 1.71
CA ILE A 284 -7.74 28.20 1.16
C ILE A 284 -6.81 29.00 0.23
N LEU A 285 -5.51 28.94 0.51
CA LEU A 285 -4.45 29.56 -0.28
C LEU A 285 -3.64 28.47 -1.00
N LYS A 286 -3.38 28.64 -2.29
CA LYS A 286 -2.57 27.72 -3.10
C LYS A 286 -1.44 28.43 -3.85
N ARG A 287 -0.30 27.75 -3.98
CA ARG A 287 0.80 28.11 -4.88
C ARG A 287 1.47 26.85 -5.43
N GLY A 288 1.28 26.59 -6.72
CA GLY A 288 1.74 25.34 -7.33
C GLY A 288 1.16 24.11 -6.63
N GLY A 289 2.03 23.21 -6.14
CA GLY A 289 1.63 22.02 -5.38
C GLY A 289 1.47 22.22 -3.86
N THR A 290 1.64 23.45 -3.34
CA THR A 290 1.58 23.75 -1.91
C THR A 290 0.27 24.46 -1.56
N GLN A 291 -0.30 24.10 -0.40
CA GLN A 291 -1.54 24.65 0.12
C GLN A 291 -1.39 24.99 1.61
N VAL A 292 -2.04 26.07 2.03
CA VAL A 292 -2.25 26.42 3.44
C VAL A 292 -3.69 26.92 3.61
N MET A 293 -4.29 26.66 4.76
CA MET A 293 -5.60 27.18 5.12
C MET A 293 -5.45 28.19 6.25
N LEU A 294 -6.27 29.25 6.22
CA LEU A 294 -6.42 30.20 7.31
C LEU A 294 -7.86 30.12 7.80
N GLN A 295 -8.05 30.01 9.11
CA GLN A 295 -9.37 30.06 9.73
C GLN A 295 -9.37 31.05 10.89
N SER A 296 -10.41 31.87 10.99
CA SER A 296 -10.51 32.84 12.08
C SER A 296 -10.82 32.15 13.42
N VAL A 297 -10.33 32.71 14.53
CA VAL A 297 -10.66 32.22 15.89
C VAL A 297 -12.19 32.22 16.11
N ALA A 298 -12.89 33.22 15.60
CA ALA A 298 -14.35 33.32 15.69
C ALA A 298 -15.05 32.18 14.93
N SER A 299 -14.58 31.87 13.72
CA SER A 299 -15.06 30.75 12.92
C SER A 299 -14.84 29.42 13.63
N VAL A 300 -13.62 29.19 14.15
CA VAL A 300 -13.28 27.99 14.92
C VAL A 300 -14.18 27.82 16.14
N ALA A 301 -14.41 28.89 16.91
CA ALA A 301 -15.22 28.82 18.12
C ALA A 301 -16.68 28.44 17.83
N ARG A 302 -17.19 28.80 16.65
CA ARG A 302 -18.52 28.46 16.18
C ARG A 302 -18.58 27.02 15.67
N ASP A 303 -17.61 26.63 14.84
CA ASP A 303 -17.62 25.36 14.13
C ASP A 303 -17.18 24.18 15.01
N VAL A 304 -16.14 24.38 15.81
CA VAL A 304 -15.57 23.35 16.70
C VAL A 304 -15.31 23.98 18.07
N PRO A 305 -16.36 24.22 18.88
CA PRO A 305 -16.24 24.90 20.17
C PRO A 305 -15.15 24.34 21.11
N PRO A 306 -14.89 23.01 21.17
CA PRO A 306 -13.78 22.48 21.96
C PRO A 306 -12.38 23.01 21.58
N MET A 307 -12.21 23.52 20.36
CA MET A 307 -10.93 23.99 19.82
C MET A 307 -10.65 25.47 20.09
N ALA A 308 -11.65 26.25 20.50
CA ALA A 308 -11.63 27.71 20.58
C ALA A 308 -10.47 28.33 21.41
N LYS A 309 -9.82 27.56 22.29
CA LYS A 309 -8.75 28.04 23.18
C LYS A 309 -7.46 27.20 23.18
N ALA A 310 -7.39 26.11 22.40
CA ALA A 310 -6.36 25.08 22.58
C ALA A 310 -5.34 24.99 21.44
N SER A 311 -5.65 25.47 20.23
CA SER A 311 -4.85 25.17 19.04
C SER A 311 -4.55 26.43 18.21
N ARG A 312 -3.30 26.55 17.75
CA ARG A 312 -2.87 27.57 16.78
C ARG A 312 -2.81 27.03 15.35
N ALA A 313 -2.82 25.71 15.20
CA ALA A 313 -2.88 25.04 13.92
C ALA A 313 -3.57 23.68 14.06
N THR A 314 -4.17 23.21 12.98
CA THR A 314 -4.69 21.84 12.84
C THR A 314 -4.23 21.22 11.53
N LEU A 315 -4.45 19.91 11.41
CA LEU A 315 -4.22 19.18 10.17
C LEU A 315 -5.56 18.88 9.49
N TYR A 316 -5.65 19.26 8.23
CA TYR A 316 -6.76 18.92 7.34
C TYR A 316 -6.30 17.89 6.31
N ILE A 317 -6.95 16.73 6.29
CA ILE A 317 -6.60 15.59 5.43
C ILE A 317 -7.78 15.30 4.50
N ASP A 318 -7.60 15.55 3.20
CA ASP A 318 -8.56 15.15 2.15
C ASP A 318 -8.36 13.66 1.86
N VAL A 319 -9.44 12.89 1.93
CA VAL A 319 -9.42 11.43 1.73
C VAL A 319 -10.32 11.00 0.58
N ASP A 320 -9.92 9.92 -0.09
CA ASP A 320 -10.73 9.28 -1.14
C ASP A 320 -12.00 8.59 -0.59
N ASN A 321 -11.99 8.14 0.67
CA ASN A 321 -13.11 7.42 1.28
C ASN A 321 -13.12 7.58 2.81
N LEU A 322 -14.04 8.41 3.31
CA LEU A 322 -14.18 8.74 4.72
C LEU A 322 -14.74 7.58 5.55
N GLU A 323 -15.57 6.71 4.97
CA GLU A 323 -16.15 5.56 5.68
C GLU A 323 -15.07 4.54 6.09
N VAL A 324 -14.00 4.39 5.29
CA VAL A 324 -12.83 3.60 5.68
C VAL A 324 -12.13 4.22 6.89
N ILE A 325 -11.96 5.54 6.91
CA ILE A 325 -11.34 6.25 8.04
C ILE A 325 -12.19 6.13 9.30
N LYS A 326 -13.52 6.26 9.20
CA LYS A 326 -14.44 6.07 10.33
C LYS A 326 -14.32 4.69 10.94
N LYS A 327 -14.26 3.63 10.11
CA LYS A 327 -14.05 2.26 10.56
C LYS A 327 -12.70 2.06 11.25
N GLN A 328 -11.64 2.66 10.71
CA GLN A 328 -10.30 2.60 11.32
C GLN A 328 -10.24 3.31 12.67
N LEU A 329 -11.03 4.38 12.84
CA LEU A 329 -11.14 5.16 14.06
C LEU A 329 -12.37 4.76 14.88
N ALA A 330 -12.93 3.56 14.72
CA ALA A 330 -14.18 3.17 15.39
C ALA A 330 -14.06 3.26 16.92
N ASP A 331 -12.91 2.87 17.45
CA ASP A 331 -12.61 2.89 18.88
C ASP A 331 -11.96 4.22 19.34
N TRP A 332 -11.90 5.22 18.47
CA TRP A 332 -11.25 6.51 18.76
C TRP A 332 -12.28 7.62 19.01
N PRO A 333 -12.20 8.34 20.14
CA PRO A 333 -13.15 9.40 20.47
C PRO A 333 -13.23 10.48 19.40
N ARG A 334 -14.46 10.84 19.02
CA ARG A 334 -14.72 12.01 18.18
C ARG A 334 -14.59 13.27 19.01
N ALA A 335 -13.93 14.28 18.44
CA ALA A 335 -13.85 15.60 19.06
C ALA A 335 -15.22 16.30 19.06
N ILE A 336 -15.96 16.14 17.96
CA ILE A 336 -17.37 16.51 17.78
C ILE A 336 -18.06 15.47 16.88
N PRO A 337 -19.40 15.37 16.87
CA PRO A 337 -20.12 14.46 15.98
C PRO A 337 -19.75 14.66 14.50
N ASP A 338 -19.74 13.57 13.74
CA ASP A 338 -19.57 13.58 12.29
C ASP A 338 -20.57 14.57 11.65
N ARG A 339 -20.11 15.34 10.67
CA ARG A 339 -20.90 16.43 10.09
C ARG A 339 -20.71 16.54 8.58
N THR A 340 -21.64 17.27 7.96
CA THR A 340 -21.49 17.76 6.59
C THR A 340 -21.44 19.27 6.64
N THR A 341 -20.40 19.88 6.08
CA THR A 341 -20.24 21.33 6.03
C THR A 341 -21.19 21.93 4.99
N PHE A 342 -21.44 23.25 5.06
CA PHE A 342 -22.35 23.93 4.12
C PHE A 342 -21.86 23.89 2.66
N TYR A 343 -20.57 23.66 2.44
CA TYR A 343 -19.95 23.47 1.12
C TYR A 343 -19.82 21.99 0.73
N GLY A 344 -20.54 21.09 1.42
CA GLY A 344 -20.73 19.69 1.02
C GLY A 344 -19.63 18.72 1.45
N ALA A 345 -18.63 19.17 2.21
CA ALA A 345 -17.59 18.25 2.72
C ALA A 345 -18.14 17.44 3.89
N HIS A 346 -18.01 16.11 3.82
CA HIS A 346 -18.26 15.23 4.96
C HIS A 346 -17.00 15.16 5.82
N GLU A 347 -17.11 15.37 7.13
CA GLU A 347 -15.97 15.49 8.02
C GLU A 347 -16.06 14.58 9.25
N VAL A 348 -14.90 14.06 9.66
CA VAL A 348 -14.66 13.38 10.94
C VAL A 348 -13.50 14.09 11.62
N ILE A 349 -13.71 14.46 12.89
CA ILE A 349 -12.73 15.24 13.64
C ILE A 349 -12.37 14.48 14.91
N VAL A 350 -11.07 14.30 15.13
CA VAL A 350 -10.52 13.59 16.29
C VAL A 350 -9.36 14.37 16.88
N GLN A 351 -8.95 13.98 18.09
CA GLN A 351 -7.69 14.44 18.67
C GLN A 351 -6.66 13.32 18.61
N ASP A 352 -5.42 13.63 18.27
CA ASP A 352 -4.30 12.70 18.43
C ASP A 352 -3.95 12.49 19.93
N PRO A 353 -3.05 11.56 20.29
CA PRO A 353 -2.66 11.35 21.68
C PRO A 353 -2.02 12.58 22.37
N ALA A 354 -1.52 13.54 21.60
CA ALA A 354 -0.95 14.79 22.11
C ALA A 354 -2.00 15.91 22.23
N GLY A 355 -3.26 15.64 21.87
CA GLY A 355 -4.37 16.59 21.93
C GLY A 355 -4.53 17.48 20.69
N ASN A 356 -3.76 17.24 19.61
CA ASN A 356 -3.89 18.01 18.38
C ASN A 356 -5.14 17.60 17.62
N PHE A 357 -5.89 18.56 17.07
CA PHE A 357 -7.06 18.28 16.26
C PHE A 357 -6.68 17.90 14.82
N VAL A 358 -7.26 16.80 14.34
CA VAL A 358 -7.06 16.27 12.99
C VAL A 358 -8.43 16.12 12.32
N PHE A 359 -8.58 16.74 11.15
CA PHE A 359 -9.78 16.74 10.34
C PHE A 359 -9.56 15.80 9.17
N PHE A 360 -10.44 14.81 9.02
CA PHE A 360 -10.53 13.99 7.82
C PHE A 360 -11.77 14.40 7.05
N ALA A 361 -11.60 14.75 5.78
CA ALA A 361 -12.67 15.25 4.96
C ALA A 361 -12.76 14.53 3.62
N GLN A 362 -13.99 14.33 3.15
CA GLN A 362 -14.28 13.88 1.80
C GLN A 362 -15.22 14.88 1.14
N HIS A 363 -14.78 15.41 0.01
CA HIS A 363 -15.55 16.28 -0.88
C HIS A 363 -16.27 15.48 -1.97
#